data_AF-A0A657AUX5-F1
#
_entry.id   AF-A0A657AUX5-F1
#
_cell.length_a   1.000
_cell.length_b   1.000
_cell.length_c   1.000
_cell.angle_alpha   90.00
_cell.angle_beta   90.00
_cell.angle_gamma   90.00
#
_symmetry.space_group_name_H-M   'P 1'
#
loop_
_entity.id
_entity.type
_entity.pdbx_description
1 polymer ?
#
loop_
_entity_poly.entity_id
_entity_poly.type
_entity_poly.pdbx_seq_one_letter_code
_entity_poly.pdbx_strand_id
1 'polypeptide(L)'
;NQALSLANAIDAYCDEVAISSANVASTLATAQSTWQAAMTAWQQAEVMNFGPSFDGGNNSIRERIYSWPAKSSCFVDGALVDYDDDTAGFDINSQTPRRIGLDALEYLLYSNDLDHTCSTDSSTTSPTNGAWNIRTDADRSLARCEYAKIVANDVAAQITALLDDWQGAGDNYFQQLSTAGSTSSRYSSATEALNEISDALFYLDTEVKDMKIAEPAGISADCASTSCPETVESTYANQSLANIKANLQGFLAVLNNGMDDLLEDAGQGNIASTMTTDINAAIANIDNFGTTLVASVTGINEADCTNSTSDNRLEEACALHADVKKVTDVLKTDFVTALTLAIPQSAEGDND
;
A
#
# COMPACT_ATOMS: atom_id res chain seq x y z
N ASN A 1 -14.41 -7.18 -9.58
CA ASN A 1 -13.13 -6.56 -9.20
C ASN A 1 -13.42 -5.48 -8.16
N GLN A 2 -12.70 -5.43 -7.04
CA GLN A 2 -12.91 -4.46 -5.95
C GLN A 2 -12.76 -3.01 -6.44
N ALA A 3 -11.81 -2.74 -7.34
CA ALA A 3 -11.59 -1.41 -7.91
C ALA A 3 -12.80 -0.87 -8.69
N LEU A 4 -13.46 -1.72 -9.49
CA LEU A 4 -14.69 -1.35 -10.18
C LEU A 4 -15.84 -1.11 -9.20
N SER A 5 -15.89 -1.88 -8.10
CA SER A 5 -16.89 -1.68 -7.05
C SER A 5 -16.67 -0.33 -6.35
N LEU A 6 -15.41 0.05 -6.11
CA LEU A 6 -15.03 1.35 -5.57
C LEU A 6 -15.45 2.49 -6.49
N ALA A 7 -15.16 2.40 -7.79
CA ALA A 7 -15.57 3.39 -8.77
C ALA A 7 -17.09 3.59 -8.77
N ASN A 8 -17.87 2.50 -8.76
CA ASN A 8 -19.34 2.57 -8.70
C ASN A 8 -19.86 3.16 -7.38
N ALA A 9 -19.23 2.84 -6.25
CA ALA A 9 -19.63 3.36 -4.95
C ALA A 9 -19.35 4.87 -4.84
N ILE A 10 -18.22 5.33 -5.40
CA ILE A 10 -17.90 6.77 -5.49
C ILE A 10 -18.87 7.47 -6.44
N ASP A 11 -19.22 6.87 -7.58
CA ASP A 11 -20.21 7.43 -8.51
C ASP A 11 -21.56 7.69 -7.81
N ALA A 12 -22.07 6.69 -7.10
CA ALA A 12 -23.30 6.83 -6.31
C ALA A 12 -23.18 7.86 -5.17
N TYR A 13 -21.99 8.02 -4.58
CA TYR A 13 -21.74 9.10 -3.61
C TYR A 13 -21.81 10.48 -4.28
N CYS A 14 -21.18 10.65 -5.45
CA CYS A 14 -21.18 11.91 -6.19
C CYS A 14 -22.59 12.32 -6.62
N ASP A 15 -23.39 11.37 -7.10
CA ASP A 15 -24.79 11.61 -7.49
C ASP A 15 -25.61 12.22 -6.35
N GLU A 16 -25.43 11.71 -5.12
CA GLU A 16 -26.14 12.21 -3.94
C GLU A 16 -25.60 13.58 -3.46
N VAL A 17 -24.29 13.84 -3.61
CA VAL A 17 -23.67 15.14 -3.32
C VAL A 17 -24.20 16.21 -4.28
N ALA A 18 -24.28 15.90 -5.58
CA ALA A 18 -24.73 16.82 -6.62
C ALA A 18 -26.16 17.35 -6.39
N ILE A 19 -27.03 16.55 -5.78
CA ILE A 19 -28.41 16.94 -5.45
C ILE A 19 -28.60 17.33 -3.97
N SER A 20 -27.51 17.34 -3.18
CA SER A 20 -27.53 17.64 -1.74
C SER A 20 -28.56 16.80 -0.97
N SER A 21 -28.60 15.49 -1.24
CA SER A 21 -29.63 14.62 -0.65
C SER A 21 -29.34 14.26 0.82
N ALA A 22 -30.33 13.69 1.48
CA ALA A 22 -30.16 13.11 2.81
C ALA A 22 -29.33 11.82 2.84
N ASN A 23 -29.01 11.22 1.67
CA ASN A 23 -28.29 9.96 1.58
C ASN A 23 -26.77 10.13 1.51
N VAL A 24 -26.25 11.35 1.34
CA VAL A 24 -24.82 11.67 1.18
C VAL A 24 -23.95 10.95 2.22
N ALA A 25 -24.33 10.99 3.49
CA ALA A 25 -23.55 10.34 4.56
C ALA A 25 -23.53 8.80 4.41
N SER A 26 -24.63 8.19 4.00
CA SER A 26 -24.73 6.74 3.83
C SER A 26 -24.00 6.23 2.57
N THR A 27 -24.02 7.00 1.48
CA THR A 27 -23.27 6.67 0.27
C THR A 27 -21.78 6.94 0.44
N LEU A 28 -21.38 7.99 1.18
CA LEU A 28 -19.98 8.19 1.59
C LEU A 28 -19.46 7.01 2.40
N ALA A 29 -20.21 6.56 3.42
CA ALA A 29 -19.82 5.39 4.22
C ALA A 29 -19.67 4.12 3.36
N THR A 30 -20.49 3.98 2.31
CA THR A 30 -20.38 2.87 1.35
C THR A 30 -19.12 3.00 0.48
N ALA A 31 -18.82 4.19 -0.02
CA ALA A 31 -17.59 4.47 -0.77
C ALA A 31 -16.33 4.22 0.08
N GLN A 32 -16.33 4.69 1.32
CA GLN A 32 -15.28 4.44 2.32
C GLN A 32 -15.08 2.94 2.57
N SER A 33 -16.15 2.19 2.87
CA SER A 33 -16.05 0.73 3.08
C SER A 33 -15.53 -0.01 1.84
N THR A 34 -15.93 0.43 0.64
CA THR A 34 -15.45 -0.18 -0.61
C THR A 34 -14.00 0.19 -0.89
N TRP A 35 -13.55 1.39 -0.49
CA TRP A 35 -12.15 1.79 -0.54
C TRP A 35 -11.30 0.89 0.37
N GLN A 36 -11.75 0.62 1.60
CA GLN A 36 -11.04 -0.29 2.51
C GLN A 36 -10.90 -1.70 1.93
N ALA A 37 -11.95 -2.20 1.27
CA ALA A 37 -11.92 -3.51 0.62
C ALA A 37 -10.95 -3.54 -0.58
N ALA A 38 -10.92 -2.48 -1.39
CA ALA A 38 -9.97 -2.34 -2.49
C ALA A 38 -8.53 -2.22 -1.99
N MET A 39 -8.30 -1.40 -0.95
CA MET A 39 -7.00 -1.23 -0.31
C MET A 39 -6.48 -2.54 0.31
N THR A 40 -7.34 -3.28 1.00
CA THR A 40 -6.99 -4.60 1.57
C THR A 40 -6.58 -5.58 0.48
N ALA A 41 -7.33 -5.63 -0.63
CA ALA A 41 -7.00 -6.52 -1.76
C ALA A 41 -5.67 -6.11 -2.43
N TRP A 42 -5.42 -4.80 -2.58
CA TRP A 42 -4.16 -4.29 -3.09
C TRP A 42 -2.99 -4.64 -2.17
N GLN A 43 -3.10 -4.41 -0.87
CA GLN A 43 -2.05 -4.73 0.11
C GLN A 43 -1.73 -6.23 0.16
N GLN A 44 -2.72 -7.09 -0.02
CA GLN A 44 -2.45 -8.52 -0.16
C GLN A 44 -1.62 -8.84 -1.41
N ALA A 45 -1.83 -8.11 -2.52
CA ALA A 45 -1.05 -8.25 -3.74
C ALA A 45 0.31 -7.52 -3.69
N GLU A 46 0.47 -6.51 -2.85
CA GLU A 46 1.64 -5.63 -2.84
C GLU A 46 2.94 -6.33 -2.42
N VAL A 47 2.85 -7.41 -1.65
CA VAL A 47 4.00 -8.28 -1.34
C VAL A 47 4.46 -9.15 -2.51
N MET A 48 3.70 -9.12 -3.61
CA MET A 48 4.02 -9.76 -4.90
C MET A 48 4.35 -8.68 -5.94
N ASN A 49 5.00 -7.59 -5.52
CA ASN A 49 5.37 -6.48 -6.39
C ASN A 49 6.59 -6.80 -7.27
N PHE A 50 6.35 -7.59 -8.30
CA PHE A 50 7.32 -7.95 -9.33
C PHE A 50 6.64 -8.02 -10.71
N GLY A 51 7.43 -8.18 -11.77
CA GLY A 51 6.91 -8.21 -13.13
C GLY A 51 6.17 -6.93 -13.53
N PRO A 52 5.01 -7.01 -14.23
CA PRO A 52 4.31 -5.86 -14.77
C PRO A 52 3.91 -4.82 -13.73
N SER A 53 3.74 -5.24 -12.47
CA SER A 53 3.43 -4.31 -11.38
C SER A 53 4.58 -3.34 -11.10
N PHE A 54 5.82 -3.80 -11.22
CA PHE A 54 7.05 -3.07 -10.88
C PHE A 54 7.84 -2.60 -12.11
N ASP A 55 7.64 -3.23 -13.27
CA ASP A 55 8.26 -2.86 -14.53
C ASP A 55 8.05 -1.36 -14.80
N GLY A 56 9.13 -0.62 -15.09
CA GLY A 56 9.11 0.84 -15.24
C GLY A 56 9.51 1.65 -13.99
N GLY A 57 9.79 0.99 -12.86
CA GLY A 57 10.32 1.62 -11.64
C GLY A 57 9.40 2.73 -11.11
N ASN A 58 9.90 3.96 -11.02
CA ASN A 58 9.12 5.11 -10.52
C ASN A 58 7.93 5.52 -11.43
N ASN A 59 7.84 4.96 -12.64
CA ASN A 59 6.71 5.14 -13.55
C ASN A 59 5.89 3.85 -13.71
N SER A 60 6.08 2.88 -12.82
CA SER A 60 5.37 1.60 -12.86
C SER A 60 3.88 1.77 -12.59
N ILE A 61 3.11 0.74 -12.94
CA ILE A 61 1.68 0.70 -12.68
C ILE A 61 1.37 0.63 -11.18
N ARG A 62 2.27 0.05 -10.36
CA ARG A 62 2.21 0.09 -8.90
C ARG A 62 2.14 1.53 -8.41
N GLU A 63 3.07 2.38 -8.81
CA GLU A 63 3.12 3.78 -8.37
C GLU A 63 1.84 4.53 -8.74
N ARG A 64 1.25 4.22 -9.90
CA ARG A 64 0.00 4.84 -10.32
C ARG A 64 -1.22 4.36 -9.53
N ILE A 65 -1.27 3.07 -9.17
CA ILE A 65 -2.36 2.51 -8.35
C ILE A 65 -2.25 2.98 -6.90
N TYR A 66 -1.03 3.03 -6.36
CA TYR A 66 -0.76 3.35 -4.98
C TYR A 66 0.66 3.87 -4.79
N SER A 67 0.81 5.15 -4.44
CA SER A 67 2.10 5.85 -4.48
C SER A 67 2.78 6.01 -3.11
N TRP A 68 2.25 5.39 -2.05
CA TRP A 68 2.87 5.47 -0.73
C TRP A 68 4.31 4.93 -0.74
N PRO A 69 5.27 5.58 -0.04
CA PRO A 69 5.10 6.68 0.92
C PRO A 69 5.03 8.09 0.33
N ALA A 70 5.04 8.24 -1.00
CA ALA A 70 5.08 9.54 -1.68
C ALA A 70 3.76 10.36 -1.64
N LYS A 71 2.81 10.02 -0.75
CA LYS A 71 1.50 10.67 -0.59
C LYS A 71 1.61 12.18 -0.36
N SER A 72 0.66 12.96 -0.89
CA SER A 72 0.58 14.40 -0.60
C SER A 72 -0.81 14.98 -0.85
N SER A 73 -1.49 15.40 0.23
CA SER A 73 -2.79 16.09 0.11
C SER A 73 -2.70 17.38 -0.72
N CYS A 74 -1.59 18.11 -0.61
CA CYS A 74 -1.36 19.34 -1.39
C CYS A 74 -1.33 19.07 -2.90
N PHE A 75 -0.65 18.01 -3.35
CA PHE A 75 -0.63 17.65 -4.77
C PHE A 75 -2.01 17.19 -5.25
N VAL A 76 -2.74 16.43 -4.42
CA VAL A 76 -4.11 16.00 -4.72
C VAL A 76 -5.05 17.20 -4.83
N ASP A 77 -5.01 18.16 -3.91
CA ASP A 77 -5.82 19.38 -3.97
C ASP A 77 -5.50 20.21 -5.22
N GLY A 78 -4.22 20.32 -5.58
CA GLY A 78 -3.82 21.01 -6.81
C GLY A 78 -4.41 20.34 -8.06
N ALA A 79 -4.38 19.01 -8.13
CA ALA A 79 -4.94 18.27 -9.25
C ALA A 79 -6.48 18.33 -9.30
N LEU A 80 -7.12 18.37 -8.14
CA LEU A 80 -8.55 18.61 -8.01
C LEU A 80 -8.93 19.98 -8.58
N VAL A 81 -8.20 21.05 -8.20
CA VAL A 81 -8.46 22.39 -8.75
C VAL A 81 -8.18 22.45 -10.25
N ASP A 82 -7.08 21.85 -10.72
CA ASP A 82 -6.77 21.76 -12.16
C ASP A 82 -7.91 21.07 -12.94
N TYR A 83 -8.48 19.99 -12.39
CA TYR A 83 -9.63 19.29 -12.97
C TYR A 83 -10.89 20.17 -12.98
N ASP A 84 -11.20 20.82 -11.87
CA ASP A 84 -12.42 21.59 -11.73
C ASP A 84 -12.42 22.86 -12.61
N ASP A 85 -11.26 23.51 -12.78
CA ASP A 85 -11.11 24.69 -13.63
C ASP A 85 -11.24 24.37 -15.13
N ASP A 86 -10.78 23.20 -15.58
CA ASP A 86 -10.85 22.76 -16.98
C ASP A 86 -11.12 21.26 -17.13
N THR A 87 -12.34 20.85 -16.80
CA THR A 87 -12.78 19.44 -16.94
C THR A 87 -12.61 18.86 -18.35
N ALA A 88 -12.65 19.70 -19.40
CA ALA A 88 -12.50 19.25 -20.79
C ALA A 88 -11.03 19.09 -21.21
N GLY A 89 -10.13 19.89 -20.65
CA GLY A 89 -8.69 19.85 -20.89
C GLY A 89 -7.91 18.95 -19.93
N PHE A 90 -8.50 18.55 -18.79
CA PHE A 90 -7.85 17.69 -17.82
C PHE A 90 -7.57 16.29 -18.38
N ASP A 91 -6.29 15.91 -18.39
CA ASP A 91 -5.86 14.56 -18.79
C ASP A 91 -5.35 13.78 -17.57
N ILE A 92 -6.12 12.74 -17.19
CA ILE A 92 -5.77 11.83 -16.09
C ILE A 92 -4.46 11.08 -16.37
N ASN A 93 -4.14 10.78 -17.63
CA ASN A 93 -2.93 10.04 -18.00
C ASN A 93 -1.65 10.84 -17.76
N SER A 94 -1.75 12.17 -17.81
CA SER A 94 -0.63 13.09 -17.57
C SER A 94 -0.32 13.32 -16.09
N GLN A 95 -1.17 12.84 -15.17
CA GLN A 95 -0.98 13.06 -13.74
C GLN A 95 0.15 12.21 -13.17
N THR A 96 0.89 12.79 -12.22
CA THR A 96 1.92 12.08 -11.46
C THR A 96 1.28 11.22 -10.36
N PRO A 97 1.93 10.09 -9.96
CA PRO A 97 1.47 9.21 -8.89
C PRO A 97 0.94 9.91 -7.63
N ARG A 98 1.65 10.95 -7.16
CA ARG A 98 1.29 11.70 -5.93
C ARG A 98 -0.05 12.44 -5.98
N ARG A 99 -0.66 12.56 -7.16
CA ARG A 99 -1.93 13.27 -7.39
C ARG A 99 -3.13 12.33 -7.46
N ILE A 100 -2.90 11.03 -7.64
CA ILE A 100 -3.91 10.02 -7.98
C ILE A 100 -3.70 8.74 -7.15
N GLY A 101 -4.37 7.65 -7.49
CA GLY A 101 -4.22 6.37 -6.80
C GLY A 101 -5.06 6.22 -5.54
N LEU A 102 -4.91 5.07 -4.87
CA LEU A 102 -5.66 4.70 -3.68
C LEU A 102 -5.35 5.61 -2.48
N ASP A 103 -4.13 6.14 -2.36
CA ASP A 103 -3.73 7.10 -1.32
C ASP A 103 -4.37 8.48 -1.53
N ALA A 104 -4.54 8.93 -2.79
CA ALA A 104 -5.33 10.13 -3.07
C ALA A 104 -6.81 9.93 -2.73
N LEU A 105 -7.38 8.78 -3.10
CA LEU A 105 -8.78 8.45 -2.78
C LEU A 105 -9.04 8.38 -1.28
N GLU A 106 -8.07 7.89 -0.50
CA GLU A 106 -8.17 7.91 0.95
C GLU A 106 -8.37 9.33 1.47
N TYR A 107 -7.48 10.25 1.09
CA TYR A 107 -7.57 11.64 1.49
C TYR A 107 -8.91 12.24 1.05
N LEU A 108 -9.31 12.05 -0.21
CA LEU A 108 -10.54 12.60 -0.78
C LEU A 108 -11.81 12.10 -0.07
N LEU A 109 -11.84 10.84 0.40
CA LEU A 109 -13.02 10.24 1.02
C LEU A 109 -13.06 10.36 2.56
N TYR A 110 -11.91 10.49 3.23
CA TYR A 110 -11.84 10.42 4.69
C TYR A 110 -11.49 11.74 5.38
N SER A 111 -10.81 12.68 4.70
CA SER A 111 -10.58 14.00 5.29
C SER A 111 -11.85 14.85 5.24
N ASN A 112 -12.27 15.35 6.41
CA ASN A 112 -13.40 16.27 6.55
C ASN A 112 -13.01 17.73 6.30
N ASP A 113 -11.70 18.02 6.19
CA ASP A 113 -11.21 19.36 5.89
C ASP A 113 -11.32 19.60 4.38
N LEU A 114 -12.07 20.65 4.02
CA LEU A 114 -12.28 21.08 2.63
C LEU A 114 -11.33 22.21 2.21
N ASP A 115 -10.51 22.71 3.13
CA ASP A 115 -9.51 23.72 2.80
C ASP A 115 -8.37 23.12 1.98
N HIS A 116 -7.86 23.90 1.05
CA HIS A 116 -6.69 23.52 0.25
C HIS A 116 -5.46 23.39 1.15
N THR A 117 -4.78 22.24 1.10
CA THR A 117 -3.73 21.87 2.06
C THR A 117 -2.32 22.30 1.65
N CYS A 118 -2.10 22.80 0.43
CA CYS A 118 -0.82 23.41 0.08
C CYS A 118 -0.52 24.65 0.94
N SER A 119 0.75 24.83 1.28
CA SER A 119 1.19 26.09 1.88
C SER A 119 0.89 27.26 0.93
N THR A 120 0.67 28.44 1.49
CA THR A 120 0.48 29.68 0.73
C THR A 120 1.75 30.16 0.02
N ASP A 121 2.84 29.37 0.03
CA ASP A 121 4.11 29.72 -0.60
C ASP A 121 4.15 29.27 -2.06
N SER A 122 3.47 30.06 -2.90
CA SER A 122 3.59 30.37 -4.34
C SER A 122 4.11 29.37 -5.39
N SER A 123 4.65 28.21 -5.05
CA SER A 123 5.26 27.22 -5.95
C SER A 123 4.30 26.10 -6.38
N THR A 124 3.13 26.01 -5.76
CA THR A 124 2.10 24.97 -6.02
C THR A 124 0.75 25.56 -6.40
N THR A 125 0.64 26.88 -6.53
CA THR A 125 -0.63 27.56 -6.75
C THR A 125 -0.90 27.77 -8.24
N SER A 126 -1.89 27.05 -8.78
CA SER A 126 -2.69 27.60 -9.88
C SER A 126 -3.18 29.00 -9.48
N PRO A 127 -3.34 29.97 -10.41
CA PRO A 127 -3.90 31.30 -10.09
C PRO A 127 -5.23 31.24 -9.30
N THR A 128 -5.93 30.10 -9.37
CA THR A 128 -7.22 29.81 -8.73
C THR A 128 -7.12 29.03 -7.42
N ASN A 129 -5.96 28.45 -7.06
CA ASN A 129 -5.81 27.71 -5.78
C ASN A 129 -6.09 28.62 -4.57
N GLY A 130 -5.77 29.91 -4.66
CA GLY A 130 -6.12 30.90 -3.64
C GLY A 130 -7.62 31.23 -3.55
N ALA A 131 -8.40 30.89 -4.59
CA ALA A 131 -9.86 31.08 -4.64
C ALA A 131 -10.63 29.84 -4.16
N TRP A 132 -9.99 28.66 -4.06
CA TRP A 132 -10.63 27.43 -3.61
C TRP A 132 -11.34 27.61 -2.25
N ASN A 133 -10.63 28.14 -1.25
CA ASN A 133 -11.17 28.34 0.11
C ASN A 133 -12.27 29.42 0.19
N ILE A 134 -12.53 30.16 -0.90
CA ILE A 134 -13.62 31.16 -0.96
C ILE A 134 -14.93 30.52 -1.42
N ARG A 135 -14.88 29.34 -2.05
CA ARG A 135 -16.05 28.60 -2.54
C ARG A 135 -16.91 28.10 -1.38
N THR A 136 -18.17 27.83 -1.66
CA THR A 136 -19.06 27.25 -0.65
C THR A 136 -18.65 25.80 -0.36
N ASP A 137 -18.96 25.30 0.84
CA ASP A 137 -18.71 23.90 1.20
C ASP A 137 -19.39 22.93 0.21
N ALA A 138 -20.59 23.28 -0.27
CA ALA A 138 -21.30 22.48 -1.27
C ALA A 138 -20.52 22.38 -2.60
N ASP A 139 -19.99 23.50 -3.10
CA ASP A 139 -19.20 23.51 -4.34
C ASP A 139 -17.89 22.72 -4.16
N ARG A 140 -17.23 22.89 -3.00
CA ARG A 140 -15.99 22.17 -2.69
C ARG A 140 -16.21 20.67 -2.55
N SER A 141 -17.27 20.25 -1.86
CA SER A 141 -17.63 18.84 -1.72
C SER A 141 -17.97 18.20 -3.06
N LEU A 142 -18.70 18.90 -3.93
CA LEU A 142 -19.03 18.40 -5.27
C LEU A 142 -17.78 18.24 -6.14
N ALA A 143 -16.93 19.27 -6.24
CA ALA A 143 -15.69 19.19 -7.02
C ALA A 143 -14.75 18.08 -6.49
N ARG A 144 -14.67 17.91 -5.17
CA ARG A 144 -13.91 16.84 -4.53
C ARG A 144 -14.42 15.45 -4.87
N CYS A 145 -15.73 15.23 -4.84
CA CYS A 145 -16.28 13.91 -5.18
C CYS A 145 -16.13 13.62 -6.67
N GLU A 146 -16.36 14.61 -7.56
CA GLU A 146 -16.15 14.45 -9.00
C GLU A 146 -14.69 14.12 -9.34
N TYR A 147 -13.71 14.74 -8.67
CA TYR A 147 -12.30 14.37 -8.84
C TYR A 147 -12.04 12.93 -8.34
N ALA A 148 -12.58 12.55 -7.18
CA ALA A 148 -12.47 11.18 -6.67
C ALA A 148 -13.05 10.14 -7.65
N LYS A 149 -14.13 10.47 -8.35
CA LYS A 149 -14.72 9.62 -9.41
C LYS A 149 -13.75 9.41 -10.58
N ILE A 150 -13.04 10.45 -11.02
CA ILE A 150 -12.02 10.33 -12.07
C ILE A 150 -10.87 9.43 -11.61
N VAL A 151 -10.35 9.66 -10.39
CA VAL A 151 -9.24 8.86 -9.83
C VAL A 151 -9.63 7.39 -9.63
N ALA A 152 -10.85 7.11 -9.16
CA ALA A 152 -11.30 5.74 -8.95
C ALA A 152 -11.47 4.95 -10.27
N ASN A 153 -11.93 5.63 -11.33
CA ASN A 153 -11.98 5.03 -12.66
C ASN A 153 -10.57 4.74 -13.21
N ASP A 154 -9.61 5.63 -12.98
CA ASP A 154 -8.20 5.39 -13.33
C ASP A 154 -7.66 4.15 -12.60
N VAL A 155 -7.82 4.06 -11.28
CA VAL A 155 -7.41 2.88 -10.50
C VAL A 155 -8.05 1.59 -11.05
N ALA A 156 -9.33 1.61 -11.41
CA ALA A 156 -10.00 0.46 -12.01
C ALA A 156 -9.43 0.09 -13.40
N ALA A 157 -9.09 1.09 -14.22
CA ALA A 157 -8.44 0.89 -15.51
C ALA A 157 -7.03 0.32 -15.34
N GLN A 158 -6.23 0.85 -14.42
CA GLN A 158 -4.88 0.36 -14.14
C GLN A 158 -4.88 -1.05 -13.59
N ILE A 159 -5.80 -1.40 -12.68
CA ILE A 159 -5.90 -2.78 -12.20
C ILE A 159 -6.34 -3.74 -13.33
N THR A 160 -7.20 -3.28 -14.24
CA THR A 160 -7.57 -4.09 -15.42
C THR A 160 -6.38 -4.29 -16.35
N ALA A 161 -5.61 -3.23 -16.64
CA ALA A 161 -4.40 -3.31 -17.44
C ALA A 161 -3.35 -4.23 -16.80
N LEU A 162 -3.14 -4.12 -15.48
CA LEU A 162 -2.23 -5.01 -14.74
C LEU A 162 -2.65 -6.47 -14.88
N LEU A 163 -3.95 -6.77 -14.72
CA LEU A 163 -4.46 -8.13 -14.91
C LEU A 163 -4.26 -8.61 -16.35
N ASP A 164 -4.48 -7.77 -17.35
CA ASP A 164 -4.25 -8.12 -18.75
C ASP A 164 -2.76 -8.36 -19.04
N ASP A 165 -1.84 -7.60 -18.45
CA ASP A 165 -0.39 -7.85 -18.58
C ASP A 165 0.03 -9.17 -17.92
N TRP A 166 -0.61 -9.54 -16.81
CA TRP A 166 -0.33 -10.80 -16.10
C TRP A 166 -0.87 -12.04 -16.81
N GLN A 167 -2.12 -12.00 -17.27
CA GLN A 167 -2.85 -13.20 -17.71
C GLN A 167 -3.64 -13.02 -19.03
N GLY A 168 -3.47 -11.89 -19.72
CA GLY A 168 -4.11 -11.62 -21.00
C GLY A 168 -3.68 -12.56 -22.12
N ALA A 169 -4.23 -12.37 -23.33
CA ALA A 169 -3.86 -13.22 -24.45
C ALA A 169 -2.45 -12.90 -24.98
N GLY A 170 -1.75 -13.91 -25.51
CA GLY A 170 -0.42 -13.76 -26.07
C GLY A 170 0.67 -13.96 -25.02
N ASP A 171 1.76 -13.20 -25.15
CA ASP A 171 2.97 -13.34 -24.36
C ASP A 171 2.86 -12.65 -22.99
N ASN A 172 1.87 -13.10 -22.19
CA ASN A 172 1.60 -12.54 -20.88
C ASN A 172 2.69 -12.93 -19.86
N TYR A 173 2.75 -12.20 -18.75
CA TYR A 173 3.80 -12.42 -17.76
C TYR A 173 3.71 -13.79 -17.06
N PHE A 174 2.51 -14.36 -16.88
CA PHE A 174 2.38 -15.73 -16.37
C PHE A 174 3.04 -16.77 -17.29
N GLN A 175 2.95 -16.61 -18.61
CA GLN A 175 3.65 -17.46 -19.57
C GLN A 175 5.17 -17.29 -19.46
N GLN A 176 5.63 -16.06 -19.26
CA GLN A 176 7.05 -15.75 -19.05
C GLN A 176 7.60 -16.50 -17.82
N LEU A 177 6.89 -16.46 -16.69
CA LEU A 177 7.26 -17.19 -15.48
C LEU A 177 7.19 -18.72 -15.66
N SER A 178 6.07 -19.24 -16.17
CA SER A 178 5.84 -20.69 -16.29
C SER A 178 6.72 -21.39 -17.33
N THR A 179 7.34 -20.63 -18.23
CA THR A 179 8.27 -21.13 -19.25
C THR A 179 9.71 -20.68 -19.02
N ALA A 180 10.05 -20.26 -17.79
CA ALA A 180 11.40 -19.89 -17.38
C ALA A 180 12.45 -20.93 -17.82
N GLY A 181 13.54 -20.46 -18.43
CA GLY A 181 14.56 -21.31 -19.06
C GLY A 181 14.32 -21.68 -20.52
N SER A 182 13.16 -21.32 -21.08
CA SER A 182 12.94 -21.37 -22.54
C SER A 182 13.49 -20.11 -23.23
N THR A 183 13.74 -20.18 -24.53
CA THR A 183 14.25 -19.04 -25.32
C THR A 183 13.24 -17.90 -25.49
N SER A 184 11.95 -18.15 -25.23
CA SER A 184 10.87 -17.16 -25.33
C SER A 184 10.56 -16.49 -23.99
N SER A 185 11.16 -16.97 -22.91
CA SER A 185 10.98 -16.41 -21.56
C SER A 185 12.00 -15.31 -21.29
N ARG A 186 11.59 -14.28 -20.53
CA ARG A 186 12.47 -13.24 -19.98
C ARG A 186 13.48 -13.80 -18.98
N TYR A 187 13.14 -14.92 -18.33
CA TYR A 187 14.03 -15.66 -17.45
C TYR A 187 14.84 -16.70 -18.21
N SER A 188 16.15 -16.63 -18.04
CA SER A 188 17.11 -17.59 -18.57
C SER A 188 17.09 -18.94 -17.86
N SER A 189 16.48 -19.02 -16.67
CA SER A 189 16.34 -20.26 -15.89
C SER A 189 15.18 -20.17 -14.88
N ALA A 190 14.74 -21.33 -14.38
CA ALA A 190 13.77 -21.39 -13.28
C ALA A 190 14.31 -20.70 -12.00
N THR A 191 15.60 -20.81 -11.72
CA THR A 191 16.23 -20.15 -10.56
C THR A 191 16.14 -18.62 -10.67
N GLU A 192 16.27 -18.05 -11.86
CA GLU A 192 16.12 -16.60 -12.06
C GLU A 192 14.69 -16.14 -11.81
N ALA A 193 13.69 -16.89 -12.28
CA ALA A 193 12.29 -16.61 -11.98
C ALA A 193 11.97 -16.75 -10.48
N LEU A 194 12.52 -17.76 -9.82
CA LEU A 194 12.36 -17.97 -8.38
C LEU A 194 13.02 -16.85 -7.56
N ASN A 195 14.18 -16.34 -7.98
CA ASN A 195 14.79 -15.18 -7.35
C ASN A 195 13.87 -13.96 -7.43
N GLU A 196 13.22 -13.68 -8.56
CA GLU A 196 12.30 -12.52 -8.63
C GLU A 196 11.10 -12.66 -7.68
N ILE A 197 10.53 -13.87 -7.53
CA ILE A 197 9.46 -14.11 -6.55
C ILE A 197 9.98 -13.96 -5.12
N SER A 198 11.17 -14.49 -4.84
CA SER A 198 11.81 -14.40 -3.53
C SER A 198 12.15 -12.96 -3.16
N ASP A 199 12.69 -12.19 -4.10
CA ASP A 199 13.05 -10.78 -3.92
C ASP A 199 11.80 -9.96 -3.57
N ALA A 200 10.65 -10.24 -4.18
CA ALA A 200 9.40 -9.57 -3.84
C ALA A 200 8.95 -9.82 -2.39
N LEU A 201 9.23 -11.00 -1.83
CA LEU A 201 8.89 -11.32 -0.43
C LEU A 201 9.63 -10.43 0.58
N PHE A 202 10.77 -9.85 0.20
CA PHE A 202 11.48 -8.87 1.03
C PHE A 202 10.72 -7.54 1.18
N TYR A 203 9.61 -7.32 0.48
CA TYR A 203 8.66 -6.25 0.80
C TYR A 203 8.26 -6.28 2.28
N LEU A 204 8.13 -7.48 2.88
CA LEU A 204 7.82 -7.60 4.30
C LEU A 204 8.93 -7.02 5.20
N ASP A 205 10.18 -7.12 4.78
CA ASP A 205 11.35 -6.57 5.49
C ASP A 205 11.46 -5.06 5.29
N THR A 206 11.50 -4.60 4.05
CA THR A 206 11.81 -3.20 3.76
C THR A 206 10.61 -2.27 3.90
N GLU A 207 9.42 -2.72 3.51
CA GLU A 207 8.25 -1.85 3.46
C GLU A 207 7.40 -2.03 4.72
N VAL A 208 7.11 -3.28 5.11
CA VAL A 208 6.24 -3.54 6.26
C VAL A 208 6.98 -3.35 7.59
N LYS A 209 8.12 -4.02 7.81
CA LYS A 209 8.90 -3.86 9.04
C LYS A 209 9.46 -2.44 9.13
N ASP A 210 10.25 -2.00 8.17
CA ASP A 210 11.01 -0.74 8.33
C ASP A 210 10.16 0.52 8.16
N MET A 211 9.34 0.61 7.12
CA MET A 211 8.63 1.86 6.84
C MET A 211 7.24 1.92 7.48
N LYS A 212 6.41 0.88 7.37
CA LYS A 212 5.04 0.92 7.91
C LYS A 212 4.97 0.81 9.43
N ILE A 213 6.00 0.25 10.07
CA ILE A 213 6.04 0.04 11.52
C ILE A 213 7.23 0.74 12.17
N ALA A 214 8.47 0.46 11.75
CA ALA A 214 9.66 0.95 12.45
C ALA A 214 9.79 2.48 12.39
N GLU A 215 9.58 3.10 11.22
CA GLU A 215 9.59 4.56 11.06
C GLU A 215 8.55 5.26 11.95
N PRO A 216 7.24 4.95 11.90
CA PRO A 216 6.28 5.62 12.76
C PRO A 216 6.51 5.33 14.25
N ALA A 217 7.03 4.14 14.60
CA ALA A 217 7.37 3.79 15.97
C ALA A 217 8.67 4.41 16.50
N GLY A 218 9.45 5.12 15.66
CA GLY A 218 10.73 5.72 16.06
C GLY A 218 11.88 4.73 16.20
N ILE A 219 11.74 3.52 15.63
CA ILE A 219 12.77 2.48 15.60
C ILE A 219 13.72 2.72 14.42
N SER A 220 13.19 3.14 13.26
CA SER A 220 14.00 3.46 12.08
C SER A 220 14.80 4.75 12.27
N ALA A 221 16.01 4.77 11.71
CA ALA A 221 16.87 5.96 11.68
C ALA A 221 16.28 7.12 10.86
N ASP A 222 15.30 6.85 10.00
CA ASP A 222 14.59 7.89 9.22
C ASP A 222 13.62 8.71 10.08
N CYS A 223 13.26 8.21 11.28
CA CYS A 223 12.53 8.98 12.27
C CYS A 223 13.50 9.74 13.19
N ALA A 224 13.53 11.07 13.07
CA ALA A 224 14.43 11.94 13.86
C ALA A 224 13.90 12.27 15.28
N SER A 225 12.85 11.60 15.74
CA SER A 225 12.15 11.84 17.01
C SER A 225 11.86 10.52 17.72
N THR A 226 11.30 10.56 18.94
CA THR A 226 10.90 9.34 19.68
C THR A 226 9.90 8.46 18.91
N SER A 227 9.10 9.06 18.04
CA SER A 227 8.12 8.42 17.16
C SER A 227 7.75 9.42 16.06
N CYS A 228 7.31 8.93 14.90
CA CYS A 228 6.91 9.78 13.77
C CYS A 228 5.47 9.45 13.29
N PRO A 229 4.43 9.80 14.06
CA PRO A 229 3.04 9.45 13.74
C PRO A 229 2.56 9.91 12.35
N GLU A 230 3.16 10.95 11.79
CA GLU A 230 2.86 11.50 10.45
C GLU A 230 3.23 10.55 9.30
N THR A 231 4.17 9.62 9.53
CA THR A 231 4.64 8.68 8.51
C THR A 231 3.71 7.46 8.37
N VAL A 232 2.82 7.25 9.36
CA VAL A 232 1.85 6.15 9.36
C VAL A 232 1.08 6.07 8.04
N GLU A 233 1.09 4.89 7.43
CA GLU A 233 0.29 4.57 6.24
C GLU A 233 -1.20 4.71 6.55
N SER A 234 -1.98 5.23 5.62
CA SER A 234 -3.43 5.33 5.72
C SER A 234 -4.01 5.91 7.02
N THR A 235 -3.45 7.06 7.41
CA THR A 235 -3.81 7.83 8.60
C THR A 235 -5.27 8.31 8.59
N TYR A 236 -5.82 8.71 7.44
CA TYR A 236 -7.17 9.27 7.37
C TYR A 236 -8.22 8.18 7.60
N ALA A 237 -8.00 7.00 7.03
CA ALA A 237 -8.89 5.86 7.17
C ALA A 237 -8.62 5.00 8.42
N ASN A 238 -7.51 5.24 9.14
CA ASN A 238 -6.99 4.36 10.20
C ASN A 238 -6.85 2.90 9.75
N GLN A 239 -6.39 2.69 8.51
CA GLN A 239 -6.37 1.38 7.84
C GLN A 239 -5.03 0.64 7.99
N SER A 240 -4.00 1.26 8.57
CA SER A 240 -2.61 0.75 8.61
C SER A 240 -2.49 -0.69 9.11
N LEU A 241 -3.16 -1.03 10.22
CA LEU A 241 -3.11 -2.38 10.79
C LEU A 241 -3.75 -3.43 9.86
N ALA A 242 -4.85 -3.07 9.20
CA ALA A 242 -5.49 -3.95 8.22
C ALA A 242 -4.62 -4.12 6.96
N ASN A 243 -3.89 -3.08 6.56
CA ASN A 243 -2.94 -3.13 5.45
C ASN A 243 -1.74 -4.04 5.78
N ILE A 244 -1.13 -3.88 6.96
CA ILE A 244 -0.05 -4.76 7.46
C ILE A 244 -0.54 -6.23 7.53
N LYS A 245 -1.74 -6.46 8.05
CA LYS A 245 -2.35 -7.80 8.08
C LYS A 245 -2.53 -8.38 6.68
N ALA A 246 -2.98 -7.57 5.71
CA ALA A 246 -3.14 -8.01 4.33
C ALA A 246 -1.79 -8.34 3.69
N ASN A 247 -0.72 -7.57 3.96
CA ASN A 247 0.63 -7.91 3.52
C ASN A 247 1.08 -9.28 4.07
N LEU A 248 0.89 -9.53 5.37
CA LEU A 248 1.20 -10.82 6.01
C LEU A 248 0.41 -11.99 5.38
N GLN A 249 -0.86 -11.76 5.03
CA GLN A 249 -1.69 -12.74 4.33
C GLN A 249 -1.23 -12.98 2.89
N GLY A 250 -0.77 -11.95 2.20
CA GLY A 250 -0.16 -12.07 0.88
C GLY A 250 1.12 -12.90 0.92
N PHE A 251 1.96 -12.68 1.93
CA PHE A 251 3.18 -13.45 2.15
C PHE A 251 2.86 -14.93 2.34
N LEU A 252 1.90 -15.24 3.22
CA LEU A 252 1.43 -16.62 3.43
C LEU A 252 0.88 -17.24 2.14
N ALA A 253 0.23 -16.46 1.28
CA ALA A 253 -0.28 -16.98 0.02
C ALA A 253 0.87 -17.43 -0.89
N VAL A 254 1.96 -16.67 -1.00
CA VAL A 254 3.14 -17.10 -1.78
C VAL A 254 3.84 -18.28 -1.10
N LEU A 255 4.00 -18.23 0.23
CA LEU A 255 4.66 -19.29 0.98
C LEU A 255 3.97 -20.64 0.79
N ASN A 256 2.65 -20.70 1.00
CA ASN A 256 1.85 -21.92 1.02
C ASN A 256 1.40 -22.42 -0.36
N ASN A 257 1.74 -21.71 -1.43
CA ASN A 257 1.40 -22.11 -2.81
C ASN A 257 2.67 -22.33 -3.64
N GLY A 258 3.73 -22.87 -3.02
CA GLY A 258 4.87 -23.43 -3.74
C GLY A 258 6.22 -23.27 -3.05
N MET A 259 6.43 -22.22 -2.25
CA MET A 259 7.74 -22.06 -1.57
C MET A 259 7.92 -23.08 -0.43
N ASP A 260 6.84 -23.45 0.24
CA ASP A 260 6.80 -24.53 1.21
C ASP A 260 7.13 -25.89 0.60
N ASP A 261 6.60 -26.20 -0.59
CA ASP A 261 6.93 -27.41 -1.35
C ASP A 261 8.44 -27.45 -1.69
N LEU A 262 9.01 -26.33 -2.15
CA LEU A 262 10.45 -26.23 -2.45
C LEU A 262 11.31 -26.45 -1.19
N LEU A 263 10.88 -25.94 -0.04
CA LEU A 263 11.56 -26.15 1.24
C LEU A 263 11.46 -27.61 1.69
N GLU A 264 10.30 -28.26 1.51
CA GLU A 264 10.12 -29.68 1.83
C GLU A 264 11.03 -30.57 0.95
N ASP A 265 11.09 -30.29 -0.36
CA ASP A 265 11.98 -30.98 -1.30
C ASP A 265 13.47 -30.80 -0.94
N ALA A 266 13.84 -29.64 -0.37
CA ALA A 266 15.17 -29.39 0.17
C ALA A 266 15.42 -30.04 1.55
N GLY A 267 14.41 -30.70 2.15
CA GLY A 267 14.48 -31.29 3.49
C GLY A 267 14.44 -30.26 4.63
N GLN A 268 13.89 -29.08 4.36
CA GLN A 268 13.87 -27.90 5.24
C GLN A 268 12.43 -27.38 5.50
N GLY A 269 11.41 -28.24 5.40
CA GLY A 269 10.00 -27.85 5.62
C GLY A 269 9.69 -27.27 7.01
N ASN A 270 10.58 -27.45 7.99
CA ASN A 270 10.50 -26.78 9.29
C ASN A 270 10.61 -25.24 9.18
N ILE A 271 11.30 -24.72 8.15
CA ILE A 271 11.38 -23.28 7.89
C ILE A 271 9.99 -22.74 7.55
N ALA A 272 9.30 -23.35 6.59
CA ALA A 272 7.94 -22.97 6.20
C ALA A 272 6.97 -23.05 7.39
N SER A 273 7.08 -24.10 8.20
CA SER A 273 6.27 -24.27 9.41
C SER A 273 6.51 -23.17 10.46
N THR A 274 7.76 -22.74 10.62
CA THR A 274 8.15 -21.68 11.56
C THR A 274 7.62 -20.34 11.09
N MET A 275 7.88 -19.97 9.84
CA MET A 275 7.36 -18.72 9.25
C MET A 275 5.84 -18.66 9.28
N THR A 276 5.16 -19.76 8.94
CA THR A 276 3.69 -19.83 9.01
C THR A 276 3.17 -19.61 10.44
N THR A 277 3.84 -20.18 11.43
CA THR A 277 3.47 -20.01 12.85
C THR A 277 3.64 -18.55 13.28
N ASP A 278 4.79 -17.95 12.95
CA ASP A 278 5.12 -16.59 13.35
C ASP A 278 4.24 -15.55 12.65
N ILE A 279 3.93 -15.73 11.35
CA ILE A 279 2.99 -14.86 10.64
C ILE A 279 1.58 -14.96 11.24
N ASN A 280 1.10 -16.16 11.55
CA ASN A 280 -0.22 -16.32 12.17
C ASN A 280 -0.28 -15.70 13.56
N ALA A 281 0.82 -15.76 14.33
CA ALA A 281 0.92 -15.08 15.62
C ALA A 281 0.88 -13.54 15.44
N ALA A 282 1.63 -12.99 14.49
CA ALA A 282 1.59 -11.56 14.16
C ALA A 282 0.19 -11.10 13.74
N ILE A 283 -0.50 -11.86 12.89
CA ILE A 283 -1.89 -11.59 12.49
C ILE A 283 -2.82 -11.61 13.71
N ALA A 284 -2.69 -12.60 14.60
CA ALA A 284 -3.49 -12.68 15.82
C ALA A 284 -3.22 -11.50 16.76
N ASN A 285 -1.99 -11.02 16.85
CA ASN A 285 -1.64 -9.83 17.62
C ASN A 285 -2.25 -8.55 17.02
N ILE A 286 -2.26 -8.43 15.69
CA ILE A 286 -2.97 -7.34 14.99
C ILE A 286 -4.48 -7.39 15.29
N ASP A 287 -5.09 -8.57 15.26
CA ASP A 287 -6.53 -8.73 15.55
C ASP A 287 -6.90 -8.37 17.00
N ASN A 288 -5.94 -8.45 17.92
CA ASN A 288 -6.08 -8.05 19.32
C ASN A 288 -5.49 -6.67 19.61
N PHE A 289 -5.04 -5.93 18.59
CA PHE A 289 -4.44 -4.61 18.77
C PHE A 289 -5.52 -3.63 19.23
N GLY A 290 -5.46 -3.20 20.49
CA GLY A 290 -6.56 -2.52 21.18
C GLY A 290 -6.85 -1.07 20.73
N THR A 291 -6.15 -0.57 19.71
CA THR A 291 -6.21 0.83 19.24
C THR A 291 -5.78 0.93 17.77
N THR A 292 -5.72 2.13 17.19
CA THR A 292 -5.16 2.34 15.84
C THR A 292 -3.64 2.47 15.91
N LEU A 293 -2.94 2.17 14.81
CA LEU A 293 -1.48 2.33 14.77
C LEU A 293 -1.07 3.78 15.08
N VAL A 294 -1.74 4.77 14.46
CA VAL A 294 -1.54 6.21 14.72
C VAL A 294 -1.61 6.54 16.21
N ALA A 295 -2.62 6.03 16.91
CA ALA A 295 -2.78 6.26 18.34
C ALA A 295 -1.69 5.56 19.17
N SER A 296 -1.28 4.34 18.80
CA SER A 296 -0.22 3.62 19.52
C SER A 296 1.17 4.23 19.35
N VAL A 297 1.43 4.90 18.22
CA VAL A 297 2.71 5.59 18.00
C VAL A 297 2.71 7.02 18.54
N THR A 298 1.55 7.54 18.94
CA THR A 298 1.45 8.87 19.56
C THR A 298 1.77 8.77 21.05
N GLY A 299 3.00 9.10 21.43
CA GLY A 299 3.42 9.14 22.83
C GLY A 299 4.11 7.88 23.33
N ILE A 300 4.80 7.17 22.44
CA ILE A 300 5.68 6.04 22.78
C ILE A 300 6.67 6.43 23.89
N ASN A 301 6.84 5.53 24.86
CA ASN A 301 7.97 5.56 25.76
C ASN A 301 9.16 4.81 25.13
N GLU A 302 10.25 5.54 24.86
CA GLU A 302 11.46 5.01 24.21
C GLU A 302 12.06 3.79 24.92
N ALA A 303 12.07 3.79 26.25
CA ALA A 303 12.62 2.68 27.03
C ALA A 303 11.71 1.44 26.96
N ASP A 304 10.40 1.63 27.03
CA ASP A 304 9.43 0.53 26.92
C ASP A 304 9.42 -0.03 25.49
N CYS A 305 9.51 0.83 24.47
CA CYS A 305 9.64 0.43 23.07
C CYS A 305 10.89 -0.42 22.83
N THR A 306 12.06 0.03 23.31
CA THR A 306 13.33 -0.71 23.19
C THR A 306 13.27 -2.09 23.86
N ASN A 307 12.53 -2.22 24.96
CA ASN A 307 12.37 -3.45 25.70
C ASN A 307 11.15 -4.28 25.26
N SER A 308 10.42 -3.81 24.25
CA SER A 308 9.28 -4.55 23.70
C SER A 308 9.77 -5.71 22.84
N THR A 309 9.15 -6.87 23.03
CA THR A 309 9.37 -8.06 22.22
C THR A 309 8.02 -8.63 21.80
N SER A 310 8.01 -9.65 20.95
CA SER A 310 6.79 -10.38 20.59
C SER A 310 5.99 -10.86 21.80
N ASP A 311 6.68 -11.28 22.87
CA ASP A 311 6.08 -11.79 24.10
C ASP A 311 5.86 -10.70 25.16
N ASN A 312 6.80 -9.76 25.28
CA ASN A 312 6.77 -8.69 26.28
C ASN A 312 6.36 -7.37 25.62
N ARG A 313 5.05 -7.19 25.43
CA ARG A 313 4.46 -6.09 24.65
C ARG A 313 4.28 -4.81 25.48
N LEU A 314 5.38 -4.15 25.85
CA LEU A 314 5.31 -2.92 26.65
C LEU A 314 4.76 -1.74 25.84
N GLU A 315 5.13 -1.66 24.55
CA GLU A 315 4.56 -0.77 23.54
C GLU A 315 4.08 -1.60 22.34
N GLU A 316 2.79 -1.55 22.03
CA GLU A 316 2.16 -2.46 21.05
C GLU A 316 2.73 -2.30 19.63
N ALA A 317 3.06 -1.08 19.20
CA ALA A 317 3.67 -0.84 17.89
C ALA A 317 5.09 -1.43 17.80
N CYS A 318 5.88 -1.32 18.86
CA CYS A 318 7.25 -1.84 18.92
C CYS A 318 7.25 -3.38 19.04
N ALA A 319 6.27 -3.94 19.75
CA ALA A 319 6.06 -5.38 19.79
C ALA A 319 5.58 -5.95 18.44
N LEU A 320 4.72 -5.23 17.70
CA LEU A 320 4.34 -5.59 16.34
C LEU A 320 5.54 -5.57 15.38
N HIS A 321 6.45 -4.59 15.52
CA HIS A 321 7.72 -4.60 14.79
C HIS A 321 8.51 -5.88 15.06
N ALA A 322 8.64 -6.28 16.34
CA ALA A 322 9.32 -7.52 16.71
C ALA A 322 8.63 -8.77 16.13
N ASP A 323 7.30 -8.80 16.07
CA ASP A 323 6.55 -9.89 15.44
C ASP A 323 6.89 -10.05 13.95
N VAL A 324 6.93 -8.95 13.20
CA VAL A 324 7.27 -8.97 11.77
C VAL A 324 8.76 -9.28 11.57
N LYS A 325 9.64 -8.68 12.38
CA LYS A 325 11.09 -8.96 12.34
C LYS A 325 11.40 -10.45 12.52
N LYS A 326 10.68 -11.14 13.41
CA LYS A 326 10.86 -12.59 13.59
C LYS A 326 10.65 -13.38 12.30
N VAL A 327 9.68 -12.97 11.48
CA VAL A 327 9.42 -13.57 10.16
C VAL A 327 10.53 -13.22 9.18
N THR A 328 10.95 -11.96 9.14
CA THR A 328 11.93 -11.49 8.16
C THR A 328 13.36 -11.95 8.49
N ASP A 329 13.70 -12.17 9.76
CA ASP A 329 14.95 -12.80 10.19
C ASP A 329 15.09 -14.21 9.59
N VAL A 330 14.01 -15.02 9.63
CA VAL A 330 13.98 -16.36 9.02
C VAL A 330 14.06 -16.27 7.49
N LEU A 331 13.41 -15.27 6.89
CA LEU A 331 13.50 -15.01 5.44
C LEU A 331 14.94 -14.71 5.01
N LYS A 332 15.60 -13.77 5.69
CA LYS A 332 16.96 -13.28 5.39
C LYS A 332 18.06 -14.32 5.61
N THR A 333 17.81 -15.30 6.47
CA THR A 333 18.82 -16.28 6.88
C THR A 333 18.50 -17.68 6.37
N ASP A 334 17.60 -18.38 7.04
CA ASP A 334 17.33 -19.80 6.82
C ASP A 334 16.68 -20.04 5.46
N PHE A 335 15.68 -19.23 5.08
CA PHE A 335 14.91 -19.40 3.84
C PHE A 335 15.77 -19.26 2.58
N VAL A 336 16.46 -18.11 2.43
CA VAL A 336 17.34 -17.87 1.26
C VAL A 336 18.47 -18.89 1.18
N THR A 337 19.03 -19.29 2.33
CA THR A 337 20.08 -20.30 2.39
C THR A 337 19.58 -21.67 1.96
N ALA A 338 18.42 -22.10 2.48
CA ALA A 338 17.83 -23.40 2.17
C ALA A 338 17.51 -23.56 0.68
N LEU A 339 17.03 -22.50 0.04
CA LEU A 339 16.65 -22.52 -1.38
C LEU A 339 17.77 -22.06 -2.32
N THR A 340 18.95 -21.71 -1.78
CA THR A 340 20.09 -21.16 -2.55
C THR A 340 19.68 -19.96 -3.41
N LEU A 341 18.85 -19.09 -2.85
CA LEU A 341 18.35 -17.87 -3.49
C LEU A 341 19.27 -16.69 -3.18
N ALA A 342 19.19 -15.65 -4.02
CA ALA A 342 19.88 -14.39 -3.75
C ALA A 342 19.14 -13.60 -2.66
N ILE A 343 19.89 -12.76 -1.95
CA ILE A 343 19.30 -11.67 -1.17
C ILE A 343 19.22 -10.46 -2.11
N PRO A 344 18.07 -9.80 -2.24
CA PRO A 344 17.96 -8.63 -3.11
C PRO A 344 18.83 -7.48 -2.61
N GLN A 345 19.40 -6.71 -3.53
CA GLN A 345 20.27 -5.57 -3.20
C GLN A 345 19.59 -4.55 -2.26
N SER A 346 18.26 -4.38 -2.37
CA SER A 346 17.50 -3.49 -1.50
C SER A 346 17.51 -3.92 -0.03
N ALA A 347 17.76 -5.20 0.25
CA ALA A 347 17.90 -5.74 1.60
C ALA A 347 19.37 -5.96 2.02
N GLU A 348 20.33 -5.74 1.11
CA GLU A 348 21.76 -5.88 1.41
C GLU A 348 22.25 -4.70 2.28
N GLY A 349 22.45 -4.95 3.57
CA GLY A 349 23.03 -3.98 4.51
C GLY A 349 22.19 -3.71 5.75
N ASP A 350 20.93 -4.14 5.74
CA ASP A 350 20.06 -4.16 6.91
C ASP A 350 20.41 -5.39 7.78
N ASN A 351 21.34 -5.20 8.72
CA ASN A 351 21.86 -6.24 9.63
C ASN A 351 21.37 -6.04 11.08
N ASP A 352 20.16 -5.50 11.22
CA ASP A 352 19.53 -5.08 12.47
C ASP A 352 19.11 -6.22 13.42
#